data_AF-A0A6J5BUX1-F1
#
_entry.id   AF-A0A6J5BUX1-F1
#
_cell.length_a   1.000
_cell.length_b   1.000
_cell.length_c   1.000
_cell.angle_alpha   90.00
_cell.angle_beta   90.00
_cell.angle_gamma   90.00
#
_symmetry.space_group_name_H-M   'P 1'
#
loop_
_entity.id
_entity.type
_entity.pdbx_description
1 polymer ?
#
loop_
_entity_poly.entity_id
_entity_poly.type
_entity_poly.pdbx_seq_one_letter_code
_entity_poly.pdbx_strand_id
1 'polypeptide(L)' 'MPAGERLVVHTPGGGGLGDPARRDAARVERDVRYGLVSVEQAGSAYQHDGAPA' A
#
# COMPACT_ATOMS: atom_id res chain seq x y z
N MET A 1 -4.74 28.41 -11.93
CA MET A 1 -3.65 28.12 -10.99
C MET A 1 -2.61 29.22 -11.16
N PRO A 2 -2.32 30.01 -10.12
CA PRO A 2 -1.28 31.04 -10.16
C PRO A 2 0.07 30.47 -10.59
N ALA A 3 0.92 31.31 -11.19
CA ALA A 3 2.29 30.93 -11.53
C ALA A 3 3.07 30.60 -10.24
N GLY A 4 3.74 29.43 -10.21
CA GLY A 4 4.52 28.96 -9.06
C GLY A 4 3.79 27.98 -8.14
N GLU A 5 2.49 27.78 -8.29
CA GLU A 5 1.75 26.78 -7.51
C GLU A 5 1.75 25.39 -8.16
N ARG A 6 1.66 24.34 -7.34
CA ARG A 6 1.60 22.95 -7.79
C ARG A 6 0.18 22.42 -7.71
N LEU A 7 -0.34 21.91 -8.82
CA LEU A 7 -1.54 21.07 -8.83
C LEU A 7 -1.13 19.62 -8.56
N VAL A 8 -1.69 19.03 -7.51
CA VAL A 8 -1.55 17.60 -7.21
C VAL A 8 -2.87 16.91 -7.53
N VAL A 9 -2.81 15.86 -8.35
CA VAL A 9 -3.98 15.06 -8.70
C VAL A 9 -3.87 13.72 -7.99
N HIS A 10 -4.86 13.42 -7.16
CA HIS A 10 -5.02 12.10 -6.54
C HIS A 10 -6.14 11.36 -7.25
N THR A 11 -5.82 10.18 -7.78
CA THR A 11 -6.81 9.27 -8.34
C THR A 11 -7.22 8.24 -7.27
N PRO A 12 -8.51 7.89 -7.16
CA PRO A 12 -8.93 6.86 -6.23
C PRO A 12 -8.41 5.48 -6.67
N GLY A 13 -8.17 4.61 -5.69
CA GLY A 13 -7.92 3.19 -5.93
C GLY A 13 -9.22 2.38 -6.07
N GLY A 14 -9.08 1.07 -6.27
CA GLY A 14 -10.18 0.11 -6.16
C GLY A 14 -10.44 -0.32 -4.71
N GLY A 15 -11.60 -0.94 -4.46
CA GLY A 15 -11.92 -1.56 -3.17
C GLY A 15 -11.23 -2.92 -2.97
N GLY A 16 -11.04 -3.31 -1.70
CA GLY A 16 -10.57 -4.64 -1.32
C GLY A 16 -11.70 -5.68 -1.22
N LEU A 17 -11.35 -6.96 -1.21
CA LEU A 17 -12.29 -8.07 -1.03
C LEU A 17 -11.72 -9.09 -0.02
N GLY A 18 -12.56 -9.51 0.92
CA GLY A 18 -12.22 -10.51 1.92
C GLY A 18 -11.47 -9.91 3.12
N ASP A 19 -11.01 -10.80 4.00
CA ASP A 19 -10.24 -10.46 5.19
C ASP A 19 -8.77 -10.17 4.83
N PRO A 20 -8.26 -8.95 5.03
CA PRO A 20 -6.87 -8.60 4.77
C PRO A 20 -5.86 -9.50 5.50
N ALA A 21 -6.14 -9.94 6.73
CA ALA A 21 -5.23 -10.79 7.51
C ALA A 21 -5.03 -12.18 6.89
N ARG A 22 -5.89 -12.58 5.94
CA ARG A 22 -5.80 -13.87 5.23
C ARG A 22 -5.06 -13.75 3.89
N ARG A 23 -4.55 -12.57 3.55
CA ARG A 23 -3.74 -12.38 2.34
C ARG A 23 -2.40 -13.11 2.49
N ASP A 24 -1.98 -13.78 1.41
CA ASP A 24 -0.67 -14.42 1.34
C ASP A 24 0.47 -13.42 1.60
N ALA A 25 1.32 -13.71 2.59
CA ALA A 25 2.42 -12.87 3.02
C ALA A 25 3.41 -12.57 1.89
N ALA A 26 3.70 -13.55 1.01
CA ALA A 26 4.59 -13.35 -0.12
C ALA A 26 4.04 -12.31 -1.12
N ARG A 27 2.70 -12.19 -1.22
CA ARG A 27 2.07 -11.14 -2.01
C ARG A 27 2.18 -9.77 -1.35
N VAL A 28 2.06 -9.70 -0.02
CA VAL A 28 2.24 -8.45 0.74
C VAL A 28 3.68 -7.95 0.60
N GLU A 29 4.68 -8.82 0.76
CA GLU A 29 6.10 -8.48 0.57
C GLU A 29 6.38 -7.90 -0.81
N ARG A 30 5.83 -8.53 -1.85
CA ARG A 30 5.94 -8.03 -3.23
C ARG A 30 5.28 -6.66 -3.38
N ASP A 31 4.10 -6.46 -2.79
CA ASP A 31 3.39 -5.18 -2.88
C ASP A 31 4.17 -4.07 -2.15
N VAL A 32 4.85 -4.37 -1.04
CA VAL A 32 5.79 -3.46 -0.37
C VAL A 32 7.00 -3.17 -1.23
N ARG A 33 7.62 -4.20 -1.81
CA ARG A 33 8.78 -4.06 -2.71
C ARG A 33 8.46 -3.18 -3.93
N TYR A 34 7.22 -3.24 -4.41
CA TYR A 34 6.75 -2.43 -5.55
C TYR A 34 6.22 -1.06 -5.16
N GLY A 35 6.22 -0.71 -3.87
CA GLY A 35 5.72 0.58 -3.39
C GLY A 35 4.20 0.74 -3.52
N LEU A 36 3.46 -0.36 -3.69
CA LEU A 36 2.00 -0.37 -3.73
C LEU A 36 1.40 -0.25 -2.33
N VAL A 37 2.13 -0.71 -1.31
CA VAL A 37 1.77 -0.70 0.10
C VAL A 37 2.99 -0.27 0.90
N SER A 38 2.86 0.62 1.87
CA SER A 38 3.98 0.96 2.77
C SER A 38 4.23 -0.16 3.80
N VAL A 39 5.43 -0.22 4.40
CA VAL A 39 5.72 -1.17 5.49
C VAL A 39 4.73 -1.02 6.66
N GLU A 40 4.35 0.21 6.98
CA GLU A 40 3.36 0.52 8.03
C GLU A 40 1.96 -0.02 7.68
N GLN A 41 1.54 0.15 6.43
CA GLN A 41 0.26 -0.40 5.94
C GLN A 41 0.30 -1.93 5.88
N ALA A 42 1.46 -2.53 5.58
CA ALA A 42 1.67 -3.97 5.61
C ALA A 42 1.43 -4.54 7.03
N GLY A 43 1.99 -3.90 8.05
CA GLY A 43 1.79 -4.30 9.44
C GLY A 43 0.35 -4.10 9.93
N SER A 44 -0.22 -2.92 9.72
CA SER A 44 -1.54 -2.58 10.26
C SER A 44 -2.71 -3.25 9.54
N ALA A 45 -2.65 -3.40 8.22
CA ALA A 45 -3.75 -3.97 7.44
C ALA A 45 -3.60 -5.48 7.22
N TYR A 46 -2.38 -5.98 7.03
CA TYR A 46 -2.14 -7.37 6.64
C TYR A 46 -1.42 -8.21 7.69
N GLN A 47 -1.18 -7.66 8.89
CA GLN A 47 -0.44 -8.35 9.97
C GLN A 47 0.93 -8.87 9.50
N HIS A 48 1.60 -8.09 8.65
CA HIS A 48 2.87 -8.47 8.07
C HIS A 48 4.03 -7.83 8.85
N ASP A 49 5.01 -8.63 9.25
CA ASP A 49 6.08 -8.24 10.17
C ASP A 49 7.15 -7.31 9.55
N GLY A 50 6.96 -6.89 8.30
CA GLY A 50 7.78 -5.87 7.63
C GLY A 50 9.23 -6.28 7.38
N ALA A 51 9.61 -7.53 7.67
CA ALA A 51 10.95 -8.04 7.45
C ALA A 51 11.15 -8.36 5.96
N PRO A 52 12.01 -7.63 5.23
CA PRO A 52 12.39 -8.07 3.89
C PRO A 52 13.23 -9.33 4.00
N ALA A 53 12.82 -10.38 3.29
CA ALA A 53 13.72 -11.49 2.94
C ALA A 53 14.83 -11.03 2.00
#